data_AF-A0A0F9DMQ4-F1
#
_entry.id   AF-A0A0F9DMQ4-F1
#
_cell.length_a   1.000
_cell.length_b   1.000
_cell.length_c   1.000
_cell.angle_alpha   90.00
_cell.angle_beta   90.00
_cell.angle_gamma   90.00
#
_symmetry.space_group_name_H-M   'P 1'
#
loop_
_entity.id
_entity.type
_entity.pdbx_description
1 polymer ?
#
loop_
_entity_poly.entity_id
_entity_poly.type
_entity_poly.pdbx_seq_one_letter_code
_entity_poly.pdbx_strand_id
1 'polypeptide(L)'
;MMWVKLDDDFFENPKTGSLSKGAKLLYLAGLTYCAKSLTDGKIDARGVRVVRALAEVGAKAVAELEASGRWEKNGSGYNVHDWLEYNPPAARVLAQRKAAKERMHRTRSGERSNEQAEEQ
;
A
#
# COMPACT_ATOMS: atom_id res chain seq x y z
N MET A 1 1.86 -9.73 -8.09
CA MET A 1 1.07 -8.56 -7.64
C MET A 1 1.23 -8.41 -6.13
N MET A 2 1.21 -7.21 -5.59
CA MET A 2 1.27 -6.99 -4.14
C MET A 2 -0.07 -6.51 -3.63
N TRP A 3 -0.58 -7.20 -2.61
CA TRP A 3 -1.79 -6.82 -1.89
C TRP A 3 -1.39 -5.92 -0.71
N VAL A 4 -2.23 -4.94 -0.40
CA VAL A 4 -2.16 -4.20 0.86
C VAL A 4 -3.11 -4.87 1.85
N LYS A 5 -2.72 -4.94 3.12
CA LYS A 5 -3.63 -5.49 4.14
C LYS A 5 -4.66 -4.42 4.53
N LEU A 6 -5.90 -4.84 4.61
CA LEU A 6 -7.02 -4.08 5.13
C LEU A 6 -7.64 -4.91 6.25
N ASP A 7 -7.99 -4.23 7.33
CA ASP A 7 -8.76 -4.81 8.44
C ASP A 7 -10.14 -5.26 7.95
N ASP A 8 -10.57 -6.46 8.31
CA ASP A 8 -11.88 -7.01 7.95
C ASP A 8 -13.02 -6.23 8.63
N ASP A 9 -12.77 -5.70 9.83
CA ASP A 9 -13.70 -4.86 10.56
C ASP A 9 -13.75 -3.41 10.04
N PHE A 10 -13.06 -3.07 8.94
CA PHE A 10 -12.92 -1.68 8.48
C PHE A 10 -14.26 -0.94 8.31
N PHE A 11 -15.31 -1.61 7.82
CA PHE A 11 -16.61 -0.95 7.63
C PHE A 11 -17.48 -0.89 8.88
N GLU A 12 -17.15 -1.68 9.90
CA GLU A 12 -17.94 -1.87 11.13
C GLU A 12 -17.31 -1.18 12.34
N ASN A 13 -15.98 -0.98 12.33
CA ASN A 13 -15.24 -0.32 13.40
C ASN A 13 -15.79 1.11 13.62
N PRO A 14 -16.13 1.52 14.86
CA PRO A 14 -16.78 2.81 15.12
C PRO A 14 -16.04 4.03 14.54
N LYS A 15 -14.71 4.01 14.51
CA LYS A 15 -13.90 5.14 13.99
C LYS A 15 -13.93 5.27 12.47
N THR A 16 -14.09 4.16 11.76
CA THR A 16 -14.10 4.12 10.28
C THR A 16 -15.51 4.00 9.73
N GLY A 17 -16.41 3.34 10.44
CA GLY A 17 -17.84 3.21 10.12
C GLY A 17 -18.54 4.57 10.05
N SER A 18 -18.18 5.51 10.93
CA SER A 18 -18.74 6.88 10.96
C SER A 18 -18.22 7.79 9.84
N LEU A 19 -17.18 7.38 9.10
CA LEU A 19 -16.61 8.17 8.02
C LEU A 19 -17.57 8.26 6.83
N SER A 20 -17.52 9.39 6.11
CA SER A 20 -18.21 9.51 4.82
C SER A 20 -17.69 8.49 3.81
N LYS A 21 -18.50 8.21 2.78
CA LYS A 21 -18.09 7.35 1.66
C LYS A 21 -16.79 7.84 1.01
N GLY A 22 -16.63 9.16 0.87
CA GLY A 22 -15.42 9.76 0.30
C GLY A 22 -14.18 9.56 1.19
N ALA A 23 -14.30 9.72 2.50
CA ALA A 23 -13.20 9.46 3.42
C ALA A 23 -12.79 7.98 3.43
N LYS A 24 -13.76 7.06 3.38
CA LYS A 24 -13.49 5.62 3.25
C LYS A 24 -12.72 5.29 1.98
N LEU A 25 -13.17 5.81 0.82
CA LEU A 25 -12.47 5.61 -0.46
C LEU A 25 -11.06 6.23 -0.45
N LEU A 26 -10.92 7.43 0.13
CA LEU A 26 -9.62 8.09 0.28
C LEU A 26 -8.64 7.27 1.12
N TYR A 27 -9.12 6.66 2.20
CA TYR A 27 -8.30 5.79 3.04
C TYR A 27 -7.78 4.59 2.24
N LEU A 28 -8.66 3.89 1.50
CA LEU A 28 -8.28 2.77 0.64
C LEU A 28 -7.29 3.18 -0.46
N ALA A 29 -7.50 4.36 -1.08
CA ALA A 29 -6.56 4.93 -2.04
C ALA A 29 -5.19 5.24 -1.39
N GLY A 30 -5.18 5.74 -0.16
CA GLY A 30 -3.98 5.95 0.64
C GLY A 30 -3.21 4.67 0.92
N LEU A 31 -3.90 3.61 1.35
CA LEU A 31 -3.30 2.31 1.62
C LEU A 31 -2.63 1.71 0.38
N THR A 32 -3.37 1.69 -0.74
CA THR A 32 -2.86 1.17 -2.01
C THR A 32 -1.69 1.99 -2.55
N TYR A 33 -1.73 3.32 -2.40
CA TYR A 33 -0.61 4.20 -2.74
C TYR A 33 0.65 3.88 -1.92
N CYS A 34 0.52 3.75 -0.59
CA CYS A 34 1.66 3.46 0.28
C CYS A 34 2.28 2.09 -0.02
N ALA A 35 1.44 1.07 -0.26
CA ALA A 35 1.92 -0.28 -0.61
C ALA A 35 2.57 -0.34 -2.00
N LYS A 36 2.05 0.41 -2.97
CA LYS A 36 2.62 0.49 -4.33
C LYS A 36 3.95 1.21 -4.32
N SER A 37 4.00 2.35 -3.63
CA SER A 37 5.15 3.27 -3.59
C SER A 37 6.19 2.89 -2.55
N LEU A 38 5.89 1.93 -1.66
CA LEU A 38 6.75 1.45 -0.58
C LEU A 38 7.21 2.60 0.35
N THR A 39 6.25 3.37 0.83
CA THR A 39 6.51 4.59 1.63
C THR A 39 6.38 4.39 3.13
N ASP A 40 6.17 3.16 3.60
CA ASP A 40 5.96 2.84 5.01
C ASP A 40 4.84 3.68 5.65
N GLY A 41 3.72 3.80 4.93
CA GLY A 41 2.54 4.54 5.38
C GLY A 41 2.63 6.05 5.21
N LYS A 42 3.73 6.58 4.67
CA LYS A 42 3.89 8.03 4.45
C LYS A 42 3.22 8.47 3.15
N ILE A 43 2.48 9.57 3.24
CA ILE A 43 1.83 10.24 2.11
C ILE A 43 2.29 11.69 2.11
N ASP A 44 3.29 12.01 1.30
CA ASP A 44 3.78 13.39 1.16
C ASP A 44 2.74 14.32 0.48
N ALA A 45 3.01 15.62 0.41
CA ALA A 45 2.08 16.59 -0.21
C ALA A 45 1.73 16.27 -1.68
N ARG A 46 2.62 15.61 -2.43
CA ARG A 46 2.30 15.15 -3.78
C ARG A 46 1.42 13.90 -3.72
N GLY A 47 1.73 12.96 -2.84
CA GLY A 47 0.93 11.79 -2.54
C GLY A 47 -0.50 12.15 -2.19
N VAL A 48 -0.72 13.15 -1.32
CA VAL A 48 -2.06 13.64 -0.94
C VAL A 48 -2.85 14.09 -2.17
N ARG A 49 -2.21 14.82 -3.10
CA ARG A 49 -2.87 15.23 -4.35
C ARG A 49 -3.22 14.03 -5.22
N VAL A 50 -2.31 13.05 -5.33
CA VAL A 50 -2.53 11.83 -6.11
C VAL A 50 -3.67 10.99 -5.55
N VAL A 51 -3.66 10.68 -4.25
CA VAL A 51 -4.67 9.82 -3.63
C VAL A 51 -6.05 10.47 -3.62
N ARG A 52 -6.12 11.81 -3.47
CA ARG A 52 -7.38 12.54 -3.60
C ARG A 52 -7.94 12.51 -5.02
N ALA A 53 -7.08 12.57 -6.04
CA ALA A 53 -7.50 12.44 -7.43
C ALA A 53 -7.99 11.00 -7.71
N LEU A 54 -7.27 9.99 -7.23
CA LEU A 54 -7.65 8.57 -7.38
C LEU A 54 -8.99 8.24 -6.71
N ALA A 55 -9.28 8.85 -5.56
CA ALA A 55 -10.52 8.67 -4.83
C ALA A 55 -11.63 9.66 -5.24
N GLU A 56 -11.33 10.59 -6.15
CA GLU A 56 -12.26 11.64 -6.62
C GLU A 56 -12.86 12.50 -5.49
N VAL A 57 -12.03 12.92 -4.52
CA VAL A 57 -12.49 13.64 -3.31
C VAL A 57 -11.84 15.00 -3.04
N GLY A 58 -12.63 15.86 -2.40
CA GLY A 58 -12.22 17.16 -1.87
C GLY A 58 -11.37 17.08 -0.60
N ALA A 59 -10.94 18.25 -0.10
CA ALA A 59 -10.15 18.35 1.14
C ALA A 59 -10.94 17.96 2.40
N LYS A 60 -12.28 17.99 2.36
CA LYS A 60 -13.14 17.57 3.49
C LYS A 60 -12.88 16.12 3.92
N ALA A 61 -12.68 15.22 2.96
CA ALA A 61 -12.37 13.82 3.25
C ALA A 61 -11.03 13.65 3.97
N VAL A 62 -10.04 14.52 3.70
CA VAL A 62 -8.76 14.51 4.43
C VAL A 62 -8.98 14.92 5.88
N ALA A 63 -9.75 15.98 6.11
CA ALA A 63 -10.05 16.46 7.46
C ALA A 63 -10.81 15.40 8.29
N GLU A 64 -11.70 14.62 7.68
CA GLU A 64 -12.38 13.49 8.35
C GLU A 64 -11.39 12.37 8.74
N LEU A 65 -10.44 12.03 7.87
CA LEU A 65 -9.42 11.02 8.18
C LEU A 65 -8.45 11.50 9.28
N GLU A 66 -8.14 12.78 9.30
CA GLU A 66 -7.34 13.40 10.37
C GLU A 66 -8.12 13.40 11.69
N ALA A 67 -9.38 13.84 11.68
CA ALA A 67 -10.22 13.87 12.87
C ALA A 67 -10.53 12.47 13.45
N SER A 68 -10.61 11.44 12.59
CA SER A 68 -10.78 10.05 13.05
C SER A 68 -9.47 9.40 13.55
N GLY A 69 -8.34 10.09 13.42
CA GLY A 69 -7.02 9.59 13.79
C GLY A 69 -6.48 8.50 12.86
N ARG A 70 -7.09 8.30 11.68
CA ARG A 70 -6.60 7.32 10.69
C ARG A 70 -5.41 7.85 9.92
N TRP A 71 -5.39 9.16 9.68
CA TRP A 71 -4.25 9.87 9.11
C TRP A 71 -3.70 10.85 10.13
N GLU A 72 -2.39 10.79 10.37
CA GLU A 72 -1.69 11.68 11.29
C GLU A 72 -0.96 12.75 10.50
N LYS A 73 -1.08 14.01 10.92
CA LYS A 73 -0.42 15.12 10.25
C LYS A 73 1.11 14.97 10.34
N ASN A 74 1.79 15.06 9.21
CA ASN A 74 3.25 15.03 9.14
C ASN A 74 3.76 16.08 8.14
N GLY A 75 4.02 17.30 8.65
CA GLY A 75 4.38 18.45 7.83
C GLY A 75 3.28 18.79 6.80
N SER A 76 3.65 18.80 5.52
CA SER A 76 2.71 19.03 4.42
C SER A 76 1.95 17.77 3.97
N GLY A 77 2.31 16.60 4.52
CA GLY A 77 1.70 15.30 4.24
C GLY A 77 1.03 14.67 5.46
N TYR A 78 0.85 13.36 5.39
CA TYR A 78 0.24 12.55 6.45
C TYR A 78 0.93 11.19 6.55
N ASN A 79 0.82 10.55 7.72
CA ASN A 79 1.12 9.15 7.92
C ASN A 79 -0.17 8.37 8.14
N VAL A 80 -0.27 7.17 7.58
CA VAL A 80 -1.32 6.22 7.93
C VAL A 80 -1.02 5.65 9.31
N HIS A 81 -1.97 5.77 10.23
CA HIS A 81 -1.87 5.26 11.60
C HIS A 81 -1.58 3.74 11.61
N ASP A 82 -0.67 3.32 12.50
CA ASP A 82 -0.25 1.92 12.73
C ASP A 82 0.18 1.14 11.48
N TRP A 83 0.68 1.82 10.43
CA TRP A 83 1.07 1.16 9.19
C TRP A 83 1.99 -0.05 9.42
N LEU A 84 3.06 0.12 10.18
CA LEU A 84 4.09 -0.91 10.38
C LEU A 84 3.67 -2.03 11.35
N GLU A 85 2.58 -1.85 12.08
CA GLU A 85 2.02 -2.92 12.92
C GLU A 85 1.36 -3.99 12.04
N TYR A 86 0.60 -3.55 11.03
CA TYR A 86 -0.18 -4.47 10.20
C TYR A 86 0.50 -4.78 8.85
N ASN A 87 1.19 -3.81 8.25
CA ASN A 87 1.81 -3.93 6.93
C ASN A 87 3.33 -4.12 7.02
N PRO A 88 3.93 -4.91 6.10
CA PRO A 88 5.37 -5.11 6.10
C PRO A 88 6.11 -3.80 5.73
N PRO A 89 7.29 -3.55 6.32
CA PRO A 89 8.13 -2.44 5.92
C PRO A 89 8.64 -2.60 4.48
N ALA A 90 8.89 -1.48 3.81
CA ALA A 90 9.38 -1.37 2.44
C ALA A 90 10.62 -2.23 2.21
N ALA A 91 11.57 -2.21 3.16
CA ALA A 91 12.78 -3.02 3.08
C ALA A 91 12.48 -4.53 2.99
N ARG A 92 11.53 -5.03 3.79
CA ARG A 92 11.12 -6.45 3.77
C ARG A 92 10.47 -6.81 2.45
N VAL A 93 9.61 -5.92 1.93
CA VAL A 93 8.97 -6.10 0.63
C VAL A 93 10.00 -6.16 -0.50
N LEU A 94 10.97 -5.25 -0.51
CA LEU A 94 12.03 -5.22 -1.51
C LEU A 94 12.89 -6.49 -1.48
N ALA A 95 13.25 -6.95 -0.27
CA ALA A 95 13.99 -8.20 -0.09
C ALA A 95 13.21 -9.41 -0.64
N GLN A 96 11.91 -9.50 -0.35
CA GLN A 96 11.06 -10.57 -0.87
C GLN A 96 10.94 -10.52 -2.40
N ARG A 97 10.81 -9.33 -2.99
CA ARG A 97 10.77 -9.14 -4.46
C ARG A 97 12.09 -9.57 -5.10
N LYS A 98 13.23 -9.21 -4.51
CA LYS A 98 14.56 -9.62 -4.98
C LYS A 98 14.71 -11.15 -4.94
N ALA A 99 14.41 -11.76 -3.81
CA ALA A 99 14.48 -13.22 -3.65
C ALA A 99 13.55 -13.97 -4.61
N ALA A 100 12.34 -13.45 -4.85
CA ALA A 100 11.41 -14.03 -5.83
C ALA A 100 11.97 -13.96 -7.26
N LYS A 101 12.57 -12.82 -7.63
CA LYS A 101 13.21 -12.65 -8.94
C LYS A 101 14.38 -13.62 -9.13
N GLU A 102 15.23 -13.79 -8.11
CA GLU A 102 16.36 -14.73 -8.14
C GLU A 102 15.90 -16.19 -8.26
N ARG A 103 14.85 -16.59 -7.53
CA ARG A 103 14.26 -17.93 -7.67
C ARG A 103 13.76 -18.19 -9.08
N MET A 104 12.99 -17.25 -9.64
CA MET A 104 12.48 -17.37 -11.02
C MET A 104 13.59 -17.43 -12.06
N HIS A 105 14.67 -16.65 -11.85
CA HIS A 105 15.83 -16.70 -12.74
C HIS A 105 16.49 -18.08 -12.73
N ARG A 106 16.71 -18.66 -11.54
CA ARG A 106 17.33 -19.98 -11.38
C ARG A 106 16.50 -21.09 -12.01
N THR A 107 15.18 -21.07 -11.82
CA THR A 107 14.26 -22.04 -12.45
C THR A 107 14.36 -21.98 -13.97
N ARG A 108 14.26 -20.78 -14.56
CA ARG A 108 14.32 -20.59 -16.02
C ARG A 108 15.68 -20.95 -16.63
N SER A 109 16.77 -20.67 -15.94
CA SER A 109 18.10 -21.07 -16.41
C SER A 109 18.30 -22.58 -16.37
N GLY A 110 17.72 -23.27 -15.38
CA GLY A 110 17.78 -24.72 -15.25
C GLY A 110 16.94 -25.45 -16.31
N GLU A 111 15.73 -24.96 -16.59
CA GLU A 111 14.87 -25.46 -17.68
C GLU A 111 15.58 -25.36 -19.03
N ARG A 112 16.18 -24.20 -19.33
CA ARG A 112 16.90 -23.96 -20.58
C ARG A 112 18.15 -24.84 -20.74
N SER A 113 18.84 -25.17 -19.65
CA SER A 113 19.97 -26.11 -19.70
C SER A 113 19.53 -27.55 -19.90
N ASN A 114 18.34 -27.94 -19.43
CA ASN A 114 17.80 -29.28 -19.59
C ASN A 114 17.28 -29.51 -21.03
N GLU A 115 16.58 -28.52 -21.61
CA GLU A 115 16.12 -28.55 -23.02
C GLU A 115 17.30 -28.69 -23.99
N GLN A 116 18.41 -27.95 -23.78
CA GLN A 116 19.61 -28.04 -24.63
C GLN A 116 20.38 -29.36 -24.50
N ALA A 117 20.17 -30.11 -23.41
CA ALA A 117 20.77 -31.41 -23.18
C ALA A 117 19.92 -32.56 -23.75
N GLU A 118 18.61 -32.36 -23.94
CA GLU A 118 17.69 -33.34 -24.54
C GLU A 118 17.66 -33.25 -26.09
N GLU A 119 18.08 -32.13 -26.68
CA GLU A 119 18.20 -31.95 -28.14
C GLU A 119 19.55 -32.44 -28.73
N GLN A 120 20.47 -32.94 -27.91
CA GLN A 120 21.78 -33.51 -28.32
C GLN A 120 21.82 -35.02 -28.13
#